data_AF-A0AAN4Z3N6-F1
#
_entry.id   AF-A0AAN4Z3N6-F1
#
_cell.length_a   1.000
_cell.length_b   1.000
_cell.length_c   1.000
_cell.angle_alpha   90.00
_cell.angle_beta   90.00
_cell.angle_gamma   90.00
#
_symmetry.space_group_name_H-M   'P 1'
#
loop_
_entity.id
_entity.type
_entity.pdbx_description
1 polymer ?
#
loop_
_entity_poly.entity_id
_entity_poly.type
_entity_poly.pdbx_seq_one_letter_code
_entity_poly.pdbx_strand_id
1 'polypeptide(L)'
;ACSVLNGKLYVIGGYVYQNTWDDGECYDPESDRWTPIRPMNRCREAFAAAAFNGHIYVVGGLVTCEVLNEVERYDPISDSWISLRNMKNKRACASLAVSCGKLFVVGGFGRAEIHAQTTKIFQAIYSMEMYHPETDSWERKTRLDEFSLQIGTLPIPASIPSPVTLLEGNFDNFHLKGELLQAIKDLDFLHPTESQYNFIPRARTGKNLICQSPSGTGKTTSFIISILQQLDPIDGEISTLILCSSREMASKVGKEFEKFDKYFSGIRVKVLSEHIPNKKKQKRAKKYSVPHILIGTPALVQSQVKSGVVTVEKVKHFVIDHCDRIVGDFKQRCKVDGIVKSIPNNSQMMMFTSILTKHLRRNCEKFINERSF
;
A
#
# COMPACT_ATOMS: atom_id res chain seq x y z
N ALA A 1 9.40 -28.46 -0.29
CA ALA A 1 8.32 -27.45 -0.13
C ALA A 1 8.21 -26.62 -1.42
N CYS A 2 7.10 -25.93 -1.68
CA CYS A 2 6.98 -25.03 -2.83
C CYS A 2 6.64 -23.60 -2.39
N SER A 3 7.12 -22.61 -3.15
CA SER A 3 6.81 -21.20 -2.95
C SER A 3 6.72 -20.46 -4.28
N VAL A 4 5.96 -19.37 -4.34
CA VAL A 4 5.82 -18.55 -5.55
C VAL A 4 6.45 -17.19 -5.29
N LEU A 5 7.38 -16.78 -6.16
CA LEU A 5 8.07 -15.51 -6.08
C LEU A 5 8.29 -14.96 -7.49
N ASN A 6 7.97 -13.68 -7.72
CA ASN A 6 8.14 -12.99 -9.00
C ASN A 6 7.51 -13.74 -10.19
N GLY A 7 6.33 -14.34 -9.98
CA GLY A 7 5.61 -15.09 -11.02
C GLY A 7 6.18 -16.49 -11.31
N LYS A 8 7.27 -16.88 -10.65
CA LYS A 8 7.93 -18.18 -10.80
C LYS A 8 7.64 -19.09 -9.63
N LEU A 9 7.62 -20.39 -9.89
CA LEU A 9 7.42 -21.42 -8.87
C LEU A 9 8.78 -21.99 -8.45
N TYR A 10 9.04 -22.03 -7.16
CA TYR A 10 10.26 -22.60 -6.59
C TYR A 10 9.91 -23.86 -5.82
N VAL A 11 10.62 -24.94 -6.09
CA VAL A 11 10.53 -26.21 -5.38
C VAL A 11 11.88 -26.46 -4.73
N ILE A 12 11.88 -26.63 -3.42
CA ILE A 12 13.11 -26.65 -2.62
C ILE A 12 13.07 -27.85 -1.67
N GLY A 13 14.19 -28.58 -1.58
CA GLY A 13 14.44 -29.70 -0.69
C GLY A 13 13.37 -30.79 -0.73
N GLY A 14 13.29 -31.56 0.34
CA GLY A 14 12.31 -32.64 0.49
C GLY A 14 12.95 -33.98 0.78
N TYR A 15 12.17 -35.04 0.60
CA TYR A 15 12.55 -36.40 0.94
C TYR A 15 12.24 -37.32 -0.23
N VAL A 16 13.28 -37.97 -0.75
CA VAL A 16 13.18 -38.89 -1.88
C VAL A 16 14.10 -40.08 -1.61
N TYR A 17 13.59 -41.30 -1.78
CA TYR A 17 14.34 -42.55 -1.62
C TYR A 17 15.17 -42.64 -0.33
N GLN A 18 14.56 -42.32 0.82
CA GLN A 18 15.20 -42.33 2.14
C GLN A 18 16.26 -41.25 2.41
N ASN A 19 16.45 -40.32 1.47
CA ASN A 19 17.38 -39.20 1.63
C ASN A 19 16.63 -37.87 1.71
N THR A 20 17.12 -37.00 2.60
CA THR A 20 16.69 -35.61 2.69
C THR A 20 17.59 -34.76 1.81
N TRP A 21 16.98 -33.94 0.94
CA TRP A 21 17.68 -33.13 -0.06
C TRP A 21 17.70 -31.64 0.31
N ASP A 22 18.75 -30.94 -0.13
CA ASP A 22 18.98 -29.50 -0.05
C ASP A 22 18.81 -28.78 -1.39
N ASP A 23 18.81 -29.52 -2.50
CA ASP A 23 18.64 -28.99 -3.86
C ASP A 23 17.30 -28.29 -4.08
N GLY A 24 17.22 -27.47 -5.13
CA GLY A 24 15.98 -26.85 -5.55
C GLY A 24 15.97 -26.48 -7.02
N GLU A 25 14.78 -26.23 -7.53
CA GLU A 25 14.54 -25.81 -8.92
C GLU A 25 13.49 -24.70 -8.98
N CYS A 26 13.62 -23.84 -9.98
CA CYS A 26 12.72 -22.75 -10.30
C CYS A 26 12.06 -23.01 -11.66
N TYR A 27 10.73 -23.02 -11.70
CA TYR A 27 9.93 -23.09 -12.90
C TYR A 27 9.47 -21.70 -13.32
N ASP A 28 9.77 -21.35 -14.56
CA ASP A 28 9.34 -20.13 -15.22
C ASP A 28 8.17 -20.45 -16.18
N PRO A 29 6.94 -20.02 -15.87
CA PRO A 29 5.77 -20.28 -16.71
C PRO A 29 5.81 -19.61 -18.08
N GLU A 30 6.60 -18.53 -18.26
CA GLU A 30 6.69 -17.84 -19.56
C GLU A 30 7.54 -18.61 -20.55
N SER A 31 8.60 -19.25 -20.06
CA SER A 31 9.51 -20.06 -20.89
C SER A 31 9.26 -21.56 -20.83
N ASP A 32 8.34 -22.00 -19.96
CA ASP A 32 8.00 -23.40 -19.69
C ASP A 32 9.23 -24.27 -19.37
N ARG A 33 10.06 -23.78 -18.44
CA ARG A 33 11.34 -24.42 -18.10
C ARG A 33 11.61 -24.43 -16.61
N TRP A 34 12.16 -25.56 -16.16
CA TRP A 34 12.80 -25.69 -14.85
C TRP A 34 14.28 -25.33 -14.97
N THR A 35 14.79 -24.58 -14.01
CA THR A 35 16.20 -24.21 -13.87
C THR A 35 16.65 -24.53 -12.44
N PRO A 36 17.79 -25.20 -12.25
CA PRO A 36 18.32 -25.44 -10.91
C PRO A 36 18.65 -24.11 -10.21
N ILE A 37 18.38 -24.05 -8.91
CA ILE A 37 18.83 -22.95 -8.05
C ILE A 37 19.94 -23.47 -7.13
N ARG A 38 20.64 -22.56 -6.45
CA ARG A 38 21.63 -22.96 -5.45
C ARG A 38 21.02 -23.84 -4.36
N PRO A 39 21.68 -24.94 -3.93
CA PRO A 39 21.23 -25.76 -2.80
C PRO A 39 21.22 -24.97 -1.49
N MET A 40 20.30 -25.31 -0.58
CA MET A 40 20.27 -24.78 0.79
C MET A 40 21.56 -25.09 1.55
N ASN A 41 21.88 -24.34 2.60
CA ASN A 41 23.05 -24.66 3.44
C ASN A 41 22.84 -25.94 4.24
N ARG A 42 21.58 -26.27 4.57
CA ARG A 42 21.22 -27.51 5.24
C ARG A 42 20.04 -28.16 4.55
N CYS A 43 20.19 -29.44 4.20
CA CYS A 43 19.09 -30.27 3.72
C CYS A 43 17.97 -30.29 4.75
N ARG A 44 16.72 -30.45 4.29
CA ARG A 44 15.55 -30.49 5.18
C ARG A 44 14.33 -31.04 4.47
N GLU A 45 13.52 -31.80 5.20
CA GLU A 45 12.15 -32.18 4.83
C GLU A 45 11.14 -31.58 5.83
N ALA A 46 9.85 -31.68 5.55
CA ALA A 46 8.79 -31.25 6.47
C ALA A 46 8.95 -29.81 7.03
N PHE A 47 9.62 -28.93 6.28
CA PHE A 47 9.86 -27.54 6.64
C PHE A 47 8.77 -26.63 6.05
N ALA A 48 8.65 -25.41 6.58
CA ALA A 48 7.73 -24.41 6.04
C ALA A 48 8.49 -23.42 5.17
N ALA A 49 7.89 -23.02 4.04
CA ALA A 49 8.48 -22.06 3.11
C ALA A 49 7.50 -20.94 2.77
N ALA A 50 7.99 -19.71 2.63
CA ALA A 50 7.18 -18.56 2.22
C ALA A 50 8.04 -17.51 1.48
N ALA A 51 7.46 -16.91 0.44
CA ALA A 51 8.03 -15.76 -0.24
C ALA A 51 7.69 -14.47 0.53
N PHE A 52 8.70 -13.68 0.85
CA PHE A 52 8.57 -12.44 1.61
C PHE A 52 9.67 -11.45 1.22
N ASN A 53 9.31 -10.18 0.98
CA ASN A 53 10.25 -9.11 0.62
C ASN A 53 11.24 -9.48 -0.50
N GLY A 54 10.79 -10.13 -1.57
CA GLY A 54 11.66 -10.50 -2.70
C GLY A 54 12.55 -11.73 -2.46
N HIS A 55 12.40 -12.42 -1.32
CA HIS A 55 13.21 -13.56 -0.93
C HIS A 55 12.34 -14.75 -0.57
N ILE A 56 12.91 -15.95 -0.56
CA ILE A 56 12.24 -17.16 -0.07
C ILE A 56 12.81 -17.52 1.29
N TYR A 57 11.94 -17.64 2.29
CA TYR A 57 12.31 -18.04 3.64
C TYR A 57 11.93 -19.50 3.85
N VAL A 58 12.85 -20.29 4.39
CA VAL A 58 12.60 -21.65 4.85
C VAL A 58 12.84 -21.70 6.36
N VAL A 59 11.91 -22.29 7.10
CA VAL A 59 11.98 -22.36 8.56
C VAL A 59 11.73 -23.78 9.06
N GLY A 60 12.56 -24.19 10.02
CA GLY A 60 12.45 -25.50 10.68
C GLY A 60 12.62 -26.66 9.70
N GLY A 61 11.92 -27.74 9.97
CA GLY A 61 11.99 -29.00 9.23
C GLY A 61 12.58 -30.15 10.03
N LEU A 62 12.82 -31.23 9.32
CA LEU A 62 13.48 -32.44 9.78
C LEU A 62 14.69 -32.73 8.92
N VAL A 63 15.72 -33.26 9.55
CA VAL A 63 16.82 -33.95 8.88
C VAL A 63 17.03 -35.24 9.61
N THR A 64 16.82 -36.37 8.93
CA THR A 64 16.87 -37.71 9.54
C THR A 64 15.92 -37.81 10.75
N CYS A 65 16.43 -37.67 11.98
CA CYS A 65 15.66 -37.70 13.22
C CYS A 65 15.76 -36.40 14.05
N GLU A 66 16.34 -35.34 13.49
CA GLU A 66 16.48 -34.04 14.17
C GLU A 66 15.41 -33.05 13.68
N VAL A 67 14.67 -32.48 14.63
CA VAL A 67 13.81 -31.30 14.38
C VAL A 67 14.66 -30.03 14.42
N LEU A 68 14.53 -29.21 13.40
CA LEU A 68 15.28 -27.97 13.23
C LEU A 68 14.51 -26.76 13.76
N ASN A 69 15.25 -25.74 14.20
CA ASN A 69 14.75 -24.37 14.42
C ASN A 69 15.44 -23.34 13.52
N GLU A 70 16.24 -23.81 12.57
CA GLU A 70 17.03 -22.96 11.68
C GLU A 70 16.16 -22.27 10.65
N VAL A 71 16.62 -21.09 10.26
CA VAL A 71 15.97 -20.22 9.30
C VAL A 71 17.00 -19.89 8.23
N GLU A 72 16.67 -20.16 6.98
CA GLU A 72 17.47 -19.73 5.83
C GLU A 72 16.64 -18.88 4.90
N ARG A 73 17.29 -17.92 4.24
CA ARG A 73 16.69 -17.03 3.26
C ARG A 73 17.44 -17.13 1.94
N TYR A 74 16.73 -17.47 0.88
CA TYR A 74 17.21 -17.45 -0.48
C TYR A 74 16.99 -16.09 -1.14
N ASP A 75 18.05 -15.57 -1.76
CA ASP A 75 18.02 -14.41 -2.63
C ASP A 75 18.14 -14.86 -4.10
N PRO A 76 17.09 -14.70 -4.93
CA PRO A 76 17.11 -15.10 -6.33
C PRO A 76 18.00 -14.22 -7.22
N ILE A 77 18.38 -13.00 -6.77
CA ILE A 77 19.24 -12.09 -7.54
C ILE A 77 20.69 -12.56 -7.46
N SER A 78 21.14 -12.88 -6.25
CA SER A 78 22.51 -13.35 -6.00
C SER A 78 22.67 -14.88 -6.07
N ASP A 79 21.56 -15.60 -6.27
CA ASP A 79 21.47 -17.06 -6.20
C ASP A 79 22.21 -17.62 -4.98
N SER A 80 21.80 -17.17 -3.80
CA SER A 80 22.50 -17.50 -2.54
C SER A 80 21.56 -17.67 -1.35
N TRP A 81 21.98 -18.53 -0.42
CA TRP A 81 21.28 -18.78 0.83
C TRP A 81 22.01 -18.14 2.00
N ILE A 82 21.28 -17.42 2.84
CA ILE A 82 21.79 -16.74 4.04
C ILE A 82 21.09 -17.32 5.26
N SER A 83 21.89 -17.77 6.24
CA SER A 83 21.39 -18.17 7.55
C SER A 83 20.97 -16.96 8.36
N LEU A 84 19.77 -17.04 8.94
CA LEU A 84 19.19 -15.98 9.78
C LEU A 84 19.05 -16.46 11.23
N ARG A 85 18.51 -15.61 12.10
CA ARG A 85 18.24 -15.98 13.49
C ARG A 85 17.30 -17.19 13.57
N ASN A 86 17.74 -18.20 14.31
CA ASN A 86 16.94 -19.39 14.60
C ASN A 86 15.67 -19.05 15.39
N MET A 87 14.59 -19.80 15.13
CA MET A 87 13.36 -19.78 15.91
C MET A 87 13.62 -20.21 17.37
N LYS A 88 12.76 -19.79 18.30
CA LYS A 88 12.87 -20.17 19.71
C LYS A 88 12.53 -21.65 19.93
N ASN A 89 11.60 -22.20 19.15
CA ASN A 89 11.26 -23.62 19.20
C ASN A 89 11.66 -24.34 17.91
N LYS A 90 12.13 -25.57 18.06
CA LYS A 90 12.33 -26.52 16.94
C LYS A 90 10.96 -26.96 16.42
N ARG A 91 10.74 -26.90 15.11
CA ARG A 91 9.44 -27.19 14.48
C ARG A 91 9.59 -27.99 13.19
N ALA A 92 8.82 -29.05 13.05
CA ALA A 92 8.57 -29.78 11.81
C ALA A 92 7.07 -29.80 11.48
N CYS A 93 6.72 -29.92 10.21
CA CYS A 93 5.35 -29.80 9.69
C CYS A 93 4.63 -28.52 10.16
N ALA A 94 5.38 -27.44 10.36
CA ALA A 94 4.84 -26.13 10.70
C ALA A 94 4.28 -25.44 9.46
N SER A 95 3.54 -24.36 9.71
CA SER A 95 3.06 -23.45 8.68
C SER A 95 3.76 -22.11 8.81
N LEU A 96 4.12 -21.52 7.67
CA LEU A 96 4.69 -20.18 7.58
C LEU A 96 3.73 -19.28 6.80
N ALA A 97 3.38 -18.14 7.38
CA ALA A 97 2.49 -17.16 6.76
C ALA A 97 3.11 -15.77 6.79
N VAL A 98 2.86 -14.99 5.74
CA VAL A 98 3.18 -13.56 5.69
C VAL A 98 1.95 -12.77 6.06
N SER A 99 2.07 -11.88 7.04
CA SER A 99 1.00 -10.95 7.40
C SER A 99 1.59 -9.66 7.97
N CYS A 100 1.00 -8.51 7.64
CA CYS A 100 1.39 -7.20 8.17
C CYS A 100 2.91 -6.92 8.08
N GLY A 101 3.55 -7.31 6.96
CA GLY A 101 4.99 -7.13 6.76
C GLY A 101 5.89 -7.98 7.66
N LYS A 102 5.38 -9.12 8.18
CA LYS A 102 6.12 -10.03 9.05
C LYS A 102 5.84 -11.49 8.70
N LEU A 103 6.75 -12.37 9.12
CA LEU A 103 6.58 -13.81 9.01
C LEU A 103 6.05 -14.38 10.33
N PHE A 104 5.05 -15.24 10.24
CA PHE A 104 4.45 -15.95 11.37
C PHE A 104 4.60 -17.44 11.16
N VAL A 105 5.24 -18.11 12.10
CA VAL A 105 5.30 -19.57 12.14
C VAL A 105 4.34 -20.10 13.20
N VAL A 106 3.53 -21.07 12.81
CA VAL A 106 2.44 -21.64 13.62
C VAL A 106 2.41 -23.16 13.51
N GLY A 107 2.02 -23.79 14.61
CA GLY A 107 1.84 -25.24 14.68
C GLY A 107 3.13 -26.02 14.51
N GLY A 108 2.97 -27.24 14.00
CA GLY A 108 4.02 -28.23 13.84
C GLY A 108 4.28 -29.03 15.11
N PHE A 109 5.33 -29.84 15.07
CA PHE A 109 5.78 -30.63 16.21
C PHE A 109 7.26 -30.43 16.48
N GLY A 110 7.61 -30.51 17.76
CA GLY A 110 8.96 -30.67 18.25
C GLY A 110 9.22 -32.10 18.70
N ARG A 111 10.43 -32.37 19.17
CA ARG A 111 10.77 -33.64 19.82
C ARG A 111 10.36 -33.58 21.29
N ALA A 112 9.65 -34.60 21.78
CA ALA A 112 9.34 -34.72 23.20
C ALA A 112 10.58 -35.22 23.96
N GLU A 113 10.82 -34.72 25.17
CA GLU A 113 11.79 -35.34 26.08
C GLU A 113 11.25 -36.72 26.51
N ILE A 114 12.02 -37.78 26.24
CA ILE A 114 11.66 -39.15 26.60
C ILE A 114 11.72 -39.27 28.12
N HIS A 115 10.58 -39.10 28.79
CA HIS A 115 10.42 -39.51 30.17
C HIS A 115 10.01 -40.98 30.18
N ALA A 116 10.53 -41.76 31.14
CA ALA A 116 10.47 -43.23 31.23
C ALA A 116 9.06 -43.87 31.21
N GLN A 117 7.99 -43.10 31.01
CA GLN A 117 6.60 -43.52 31.03
C GLN A 117 5.77 -42.98 29.84
N THR A 118 6.36 -42.33 28.84
CA THR A 118 5.61 -41.81 27.67
C THR A 118 6.20 -42.24 26.33
N THR A 119 5.39 -42.97 25.54
CA THR A 119 5.70 -43.46 24.18
C THR A 119 5.52 -42.40 23.08
N LYS A 120 5.40 -41.11 23.43
CA LYS A 120 5.21 -40.02 22.45
C LYS A 120 6.56 -39.47 21.99
N ILE A 121 6.93 -39.75 20.74
CA ILE A 121 8.19 -39.29 20.14
C ILE A 121 8.13 -37.80 19.74
N PHE A 122 6.93 -37.29 19.45
CA PHE A 122 6.71 -35.92 18.97
C PHE A 122 5.69 -35.17 19.84
N GLN A 123 5.97 -33.88 20.09
CA GLN A 123 5.12 -32.97 20.87
C GLN A 123 4.56 -31.87 19.96
N ALA A 124 3.23 -31.73 19.90
CA ALA A 124 2.59 -30.64 19.17
C ALA A 124 2.94 -29.27 19.77
N ILE A 125 3.22 -28.29 18.92
CA ILE A 125 3.63 -26.94 19.34
C ILE A 125 2.47 -25.97 19.10
N TYR A 126 1.95 -25.41 20.19
CA TYR A 126 0.85 -24.44 20.16
C TYR A 126 1.33 -22.99 20.09
N SER A 127 2.60 -22.74 20.39
CA SER A 127 3.15 -21.38 20.37
C SER A 127 3.21 -20.87 18.94
N MET A 128 2.82 -19.62 18.75
CA MET A 128 3.09 -18.87 17.52
C MET A 128 4.35 -18.03 17.73
N GLU A 129 5.19 -17.96 16.70
CA GLU A 129 6.35 -17.06 16.69
C GLU A 129 6.29 -16.14 15.48
N MET A 130 6.70 -14.89 15.68
CA MET A 130 6.69 -13.84 14.68
C MET A 130 8.12 -13.35 14.49
N TYR A 131 8.59 -13.35 13.25
CA TYR A 131 9.92 -12.85 12.88
C TYR A 131 9.86 -11.36 12.52
N HIS A 132 10.80 -10.61 13.06
CA HIS A 132 10.99 -9.18 12.78
C HIS A 132 12.21 -9.01 11.87
N PRO A 133 12.03 -8.79 10.56
CA PRO A 133 13.14 -8.73 9.60
C PRO A 133 14.12 -7.60 9.89
N GLU A 134 13.65 -6.46 10.39
CA GLU A 134 14.47 -5.28 10.72
C GLU A 134 15.50 -5.53 11.82
N THR A 135 15.27 -6.54 12.65
CA THR A 135 16.08 -6.82 13.84
C THR A 135 16.65 -8.23 13.85
N ASP A 136 16.36 -9.03 12.81
CA ASP A 136 16.66 -10.46 12.76
C ASP A 136 16.33 -11.17 14.09
N SER A 137 15.07 -11.03 14.53
CA SER A 137 14.64 -11.52 15.85
C SER A 137 13.26 -12.15 15.85
N TRP A 138 13.07 -13.13 16.73
CA TRP A 138 11.81 -13.84 16.91
C TRP A 138 11.10 -13.41 18.20
N GLU A 139 9.79 -13.19 18.12
CA GLU A 139 8.92 -12.85 19.24
C GLU A 139 7.82 -13.90 19.39
N ARG A 140 7.52 -14.31 20.64
CA ARG A 140 6.43 -15.26 20.90
C ARG A 140 5.10 -14.51 20.90
N LYS A 141 4.09 -15.05 20.24
CA LYS A 141 2.72 -14.53 20.20
C LYS A 141 1.74 -15.52 20.84
N THR A 142 0.50 -15.07 20.99
CA THR A 142 -0.60 -15.87 21.58
C THR A 142 -0.68 -17.24 20.93
N ARG A 143 -0.82 -18.27 21.77
CA ARG A 143 -0.90 -19.68 21.35
C ARG A 143 -2.25 -19.98 20.69
N LEU A 144 -2.28 -21.03 19.88
CA LEU A 144 -3.52 -21.63 19.39
C LEU A 144 -4.22 -22.40 20.53
N ASP A 145 -5.55 -22.33 20.60
CA ASP A 145 -6.31 -22.89 21.71
C ASP A 145 -6.49 -24.43 21.61
N GLU A 146 -6.46 -25.04 20.42
CA GLU A 146 -6.40 -26.51 20.23
C GLU A 146 -5.70 -26.93 18.91
N PHE A 147 -5.28 -28.21 18.84
CA PHE A 147 -4.44 -28.92 17.84
C PHE A 147 -4.38 -28.39 16.39
N SER A 148 -3.20 -28.55 15.76
CA SER A 148 -3.11 -29.13 14.41
C SER A 148 -1.66 -29.46 13.99
N LEU A 149 -1.42 -30.74 13.67
CA LEU A 149 -0.31 -31.18 12.84
C LEU A 149 -0.67 -30.87 11.38
N GLN A 150 0.29 -30.49 10.54
CA GLN A 150 0.05 -30.13 9.12
C GLN A 150 -1.00 -29.02 8.95
N ILE A 151 -0.77 -27.89 9.61
CA ILE A 151 -1.58 -26.68 9.38
C ILE A 151 -1.32 -26.21 7.95
N GLY A 152 -2.38 -25.97 7.19
CA GLY A 152 -2.33 -25.19 5.95
C GLY A 152 -2.59 -23.72 6.26
N THR A 153 -1.83 -22.82 5.65
CA THR A 153 -2.11 -21.39 5.69
C THR A 153 -2.95 -21.04 4.46
N LEU A 154 -4.18 -20.57 4.69
CA LEU A 154 -4.93 -19.88 3.66
C LEU A 154 -4.63 -18.39 3.84
N PRO A 155 -3.83 -17.77 2.96
CA PRO A 155 -3.78 -16.31 2.93
C PRO A 155 -5.16 -15.84 2.51
N ILE A 156 -5.99 -15.44 3.48
CA ILE A 156 -7.20 -14.71 3.18
C ILE A 156 -6.69 -13.41 2.59
N PRO A 157 -6.95 -13.13 1.30
CA PRO A 157 -6.73 -11.80 0.79
C PRO A 157 -7.58 -10.95 1.71
N ALA A 158 -6.95 -10.14 2.56
CA ALA A 158 -7.69 -9.06 3.14
C ALA A 158 -8.35 -8.40 1.92
N SER A 159 -9.62 -8.06 2.03
CA SER A 159 -10.35 -7.28 1.02
C SER A 159 -9.77 -5.83 0.91
N ILE A 160 -8.44 -5.74 1.07
CA ILE A 160 -7.46 -4.71 1.35
C ILE A 160 -6.09 -5.40 1.08
N PRO A 161 -5.30 -5.05 0.05
CA PRO A 161 -3.99 -5.66 -0.14
C PRO A 161 -3.06 -5.37 1.05
N SER A 162 -2.30 -6.36 1.51
CA SER A 162 -1.28 -6.19 2.55
C SER A 162 -0.09 -5.40 2.01
N PRO A 163 0.57 -4.57 2.83
CA PRO A 163 1.82 -3.89 2.48
C PRO A 163 2.93 -4.92 2.21
N VAL A 164 3.94 -4.53 1.45
CA VAL A 164 5.27 -5.17 1.35
C VAL A 164 5.48 -6.30 0.32
N THR A 165 4.60 -6.53 -0.67
CA THR A 165 4.94 -7.51 -1.73
C THR A 165 5.43 -6.92 -3.07
N LEU A 166 5.43 -5.60 -3.29
CA LEU A 166 5.98 -5.01 -4.52
C LEU A 166 6.52 -3.60 -4.26
N LEU A 167 7.81 -3.48 -3.95
CA LEU A 167 8.55 -2.21 -4.05
C LEU A 167 9.77 -2.32 -4.97
N GLU A 168 9.70 -3.20 -5.97
CA GLU A 168 10.55 -3.15 -7.17
C GLU A 168 9.77 -2.56 -8.38
N GLY A 169 8.71 -1.78 -8.12
CA GLY A 169 8.03 -1.01 -9.16
C GLY A 169 8.60 0.39 -9.23
N ASN A 170 9.41 0.70 -10.22
CA ASN A 170 9.70 2.09 -10.57
C ASN A 170 8.39 2.77 -11.02
N PHE A 171 8.30 4.10 -10.94
CA PHE A 171 7.11 4.85 -11.39
C PHE A 171 6.79 4.59 -12.89
N ASP A 172 7.75 4.05 -13.65
CA ASP A 172 7.59 3.62 -15.04
C ASP A 172 6.44 2.60 -15.23
N ASN A 173 6.16 1.74 -14.24
CA ASN A 173 5.08 0.74 -14.30
C ASN A 173 3.66 1.34 -14.23
N PHE A 174 3.54 2.63 -13.88
CA PHE A 174 2.24 3.28 -13.75
C PHE A 174 1.71 3.89 -15.05
N HIS A 175 2.48 3.78 -16.16
CA HIS A 175 2.13 4.35 -17.46
C HIS A 175 1.77 5.85 -17.37
N LEU A 176 2.60 6.62 -16.67
CA LEU A 176 2.43 8.06 -16.49
C LEU A 176 2.87 8.83 -17.74
N LYS A 177 2.41 10.08 -17.87
CA LYS A 177 2.88 11.04 -18.88
C LYS A 177 4.41 11.20 -18.75
N GLY A 178 5.09 11.36 -19.88
CA GLY A 178 6.56 11.46 -19.92
C GLY A 178 7.09 12.63 -19.07
N GLU A 179 6.40 13.78 -19.10
CA GLU A 179 6.76 14.94 -18.30
C GLU A 179 6.62 14.68 -16.79
N LEU A 180 5.63 13.85 -16.41
CA LEU A 180 5.39 13.48 -15.01
C LEU A 180 6.46 12.51 -14.50
N LEU A 181 6.88 11.55 -15.33
CA LEU A 181 7.98 10.65 -15.00
C LEU A 181 9.29 11.42 -14.83
N GLN A 182 9.56 12.41 -15.69
CA GLN A 182 10.72 13.27 -15.55
C GLN A 182 10.67 14.09 -14.25
N ALA A 183 9.51 14.67 -13.91
CA ALA A 183 9.33 15.41 -12.67
C ALA A 183 9.59 14.54 -11.43
N ILE A 184 9.09 13.30 -11.44
CA ILE A 184 9.26 12.35 -10.34
C ILE A 184 10.75 11.98 -10.16
N LYS A 185 11.48 11.75 -11.27
CA LYS A 185 12.92 11.46 -11.26
C LYS A 185 13.73 12.64 -10.72
N ASP A 186 13.46 13.86 -11.19
CA ASP A 186 14.17 15.07 -10.77
C ASP A 186 13.88 15.47 -9.31
N LEU A 187 12.75 15.01 -8.74
CA LEU A 187 12.39 15.23 -7.34
C LEU A 187 12.93 14.13 -6.40
N ASP A 188 13.80 13.24 -6.90
CA ASP A 188 14.38 12.10 -6.17
C ASP A 188 13.35 11.13 -5.58
N PHE A 189 12.15 11.06 -6.19
CA PHE A 189 11.17 10.03 -5.87
C PHE A 189 11.56 8.72 -6.59
N LEU A 190 12.65 8.09 -6.16
CA LEU A 190 13.18 6.88 -6.79
C LEU A 190 12.23 5.67 -6.66
N HIS A 191 11.50 5.58 -5.55
CA HIS A 191 10.56 4.50 -5.29
C HIS A 191 9.22 5.02 -4.75
N PRO A 192 8.07 4.59 -5.32
CA PRO A 192 6.77 4.99 -4.81
C PRO A 192 6.56 4.45 -3.40
N THR A 193 5.96 5.23 -2.52
CA THR A 193 5.52 4.70 -1.23
C THR A 193 4.40 3.68 -1.43
N GLU A 194 4.15 2.82 -0.45
CA GLU A 194 3.04 1.85 -0.48
C GLU A 194 1.68 2.51 -0.79
N SER A 195 1.47 3.71 -0.23
CA SER A 195 0.26 4.50 -0.49
C SER A 195 0.19 4.98 -1.95
N GLN A 196 1.31 5.36 -2.54
CA GLN A 196 1.40 5.77 -3.94
C GLN A 196 1.16 4.60 -4.88
N TYR A 197 1.81 3.46 -4.63
CA TYR A 197 1.68 2.25 -5.43
C TYR A 197 0.24 1.73 -5.49
N ASN A 198 -0.45 1.70 -4.36
CA ASN A 198 -1.84 1.24 -4.30
C ASN A 198 -2.84 2.27 -4.85
N PHE A 199 -2.54 3.57 -4.70
CA PHE A 199 -3.49 4.63 -5.03
C PHE A 199 -3.42 5.04 -6.50
N ILE A 200 -2.24 5.31 -7.05
CA ILE A 200 -2.05 5.92 -8.38
C ILE A 200 -2.70 5.09 -9.50
N PRO A 201 -2.50 3.76 -9.59
CA PRO A 201 -3.12 2.95 -10.64
C PRO A 201 -4.66 2.95 -10.54
N ARG A 202 -5.19 2.94 -9.33
CA ARG A 202 -6.65 2.98 -9.08
C ARG A 202 -7.23 4.35 -9.42
N ALA A 203 -6.53 5.42 -9.07
CA ALA A 203 -6.98 6.79 -9.34
C ALA A 203 -7.10 7.05 -10.84
N ARG A 204 -6.20 6.49 -11.66
CA ARG A 204 -6.24 6.58 -13.12
C ARG A 204 -7.54 6.02 -13.73
N THR A 205 -8.21 5.08 -13.06
CA THR A 205 -9.47 4.51 -13.57
C THR A 205 -10.66 5.46 -13.51
N GLY A 206 -10.52 6.65 -12.92
CA GLY A 206 -11.61 7.61 -12.73
C GLY A 206 -12.60 7.22 -11.62
N LYS A 207 -12.39 6.09 -10.93
CA LYS A 207 -13.25 5.65 -9.81
C LYS A 207 -13.10 6.57 -8.60
N ASN A 208 -14.17 6.66 -7.81
CA ASN A 208 -14.14 7.35 -6.51
C ASN A 208 -13.29 6.55 -5.51
N LEU A 209 -12.49 7.24 -4.69
CA LEU A 209 -11.51 6.61 -3.81
C LEU A 209 -11.45 7.26 -2.42
N ILE A 210 -11.32 6.41 -1.40
CA ILE A 210 -10.92 6.81 -0.05
C ILE A 210 -9.53 6.22 0.19
N CYS A 211 -8.57 7.08 0.46
CA CYS A 211 -7.20 6.71 0.79
C CYS A 211 -6.95 6.98 2.27
N GLN A 212 -6.62 5.92 3.00
CA GLN A 212 -6.12 6.01 4.37
C GLN A 212 -4.64 5.65 4.38
N SER A 213 -3.80 6.52 4.92
CA SER A 213 -2.39 6.16 5.17
C SER A 213 -1.74 7.00 6.27
N PRO A 214 -0.67 6.55 6.93
CA PRO A 214 0.02 7.32 7.98
C PRO A 214 0.58 8.66 7.48
N SER A 215 0.66 9.68 8.33
CA SER A 215 1.31 10.97 7.98
C SER A 215 2.75 10.76 7.48
N GLY A 216 3.21 11.58 6.52
CA GLY A 216 4.57 11.46 5.96
C GLY A 216 4.75 10.43 4.84
N THR A 217 3.73 9.64 4.49
CA THR A 217 3.79 8.60 3.44
C THR A 217 3.60 9.10 2.01
N GLY A 218 3.74 10.40 1.75
CA GLY A 218 3.63 10.95 0.40
C GLY A 218 2.22 11.04 -0.20
N LYS A 219 1.15 11.02 0.62
CA LYS A 219 -0.26 11.17 0.19
C LYS A 219 -0.50 12.33 -0.76
N THR A 220 0.04 13.50 -0.40
CA THR A 220 -0.13 14.73 -1.16
C THR A 220 0.42 14.55 -2.56
N THR A 221 1.64 14.02 -2.66
CA THR A 221 2.27 13.66 -3.93
C THR A 221 1.46 12.61 -4.69
N SER A 222 0.88 11.58 -4.02
CA SER A 222 0.06 10.55 -4.67
C SER A 222 -1.10 11.14 -5.46
N PHE A 223 -1.84 12.05 -4.85
CA PHE A 223 -3.00 12.64 -5.52
C PHE A 223 -2.62 13.72 -6.51
N ILE A 224 -1.53 14.47 -6.27
CA ILE A 224 -1.00 15.43 -7.24
C ILE A 224 -0.63 14.71 -8.53
N ILE A 225 0.15 13.63 -8.44
CA ILE A 225 0.50 12.78 -9.60
C ILE A 225 -0.77 12.27 -10.30
N SER A 226 -1.74 11.76 -9.53
CA SER A 226 -2.99 11.23 -10.08
C SER A 226 -3.85 12.28 -10.79
N ILE A 227 -3.85 13.52 -10.30
CA ILE A 227 -4.54 14.66 -10.91
C ILE A 227 -3.81 15.09 -12.17
N LEU A 228 -2.50 15.36 -12.11
CA LEU A 228 -1.71 15.81 -13.26
C LEU A 228 -1.74 14.78 -14.41
N GLN A 229 -1.78 13.49 -14.07
CA GLN A 229 -1.94 12.41 -15.04
C GLN A 229 -3.26 12.50 -15.82
N GLN A 230 -4.37 12.80 -15.13
CA GLN A 230 -5.70 12.84 -15.72
C GLN A 230 -6.11 14.22 -16.23
N LEU A 231 -5.39 15.27 -15.82
CA LEU A 231 -5.71 16.64 -16.16
C LEU A 231 -5.46 16.90 -17.65
N ASP A 232 -6.46 17.47 -18.27
CA ASP A 232 -6.39 18.08 -19.60
C ASP A 232 -6.82 19.54 -19.45
N PRO A 233 -5.87 20.49 -19.39
CA PRO A 233 -6.15 21.87 -19.00
C PRO A 233 -6.91 22.62 -20.10
N ILE A 234 -8.08 23.15 -19.76
CA ILE A 234 -8.91 24.00 -20.62
C ILE A 234 -8.91 25.42 -20.06
N ASP A 235 -8.48 26.39 -20.86
CA ASP A 235 -8.45 27.79 -20.46
C ASP A 235 -9.85 28.32 -20.13
N GLY A 236 -9.97 28.96 -18.97
CA GLY A 236 -11.25 29.49 -18.49
C GLY A 236 -12.06 28.53 -17.62
N GLU A 237 -11.64 27.27 -17.48
CA GLU A 237 -12.36 26.25 -16.72
C GLU A 237 -11.55 25.73 -15.51
N ILE A 238 -12.26 25.51 -14.39
CA ILE A 238 -11.71 24.84 -13.22
C ILE A 238 -12.00 23.35 -13.35
N SER A 239 -10.98 22.55 -13.66
CA SER A 239 -11.08 21.10 -13.82
C SER A 239 -10.87 20.34 -12.52
N THR A 240 -10.14 20.91 -11.57
CA THR A 240 -9.84 20.28 -10.27
C THR A 240 -10.13 21.21 -9.11
N LEU A 241 -10.84 20.70 -8.12
CA LEU A 241 -11.11 21.39 -6.86
C LEU A 241 -10.60 20.56 -5.67
N ILE A 242 -9.76 21.17 -4.83
CA ILE A 242 -9.16 20.54 -3.65
C ILE A 242 -9.57 21.31 -2.39
N LEU A 243 -10.20 20.61 -1.45
CA LEU A 243 -10.57 21.14 -0.15
C LEU A 243 -9.59 20.66 0.93
N CYS A 244 -9.07 21.61 1.71
CA CYS A 244 -8.17 21.35 2.83
C CYS A 244 -8.77 21.87 4.14
N SER A 245 -8.40 21.25 5.27
CA SER A 245 -8.97 21.59 6.59
C SER A 245 -8.59 22.99 7.08
N SER A 246 -7.47 23.54 6.61
CA SER A 246 -6.98 24.86 7.02
C SER A 246 -6.25 25.58 5.88
N ARG A 247 -5.98 26.89 6.07
CA ARG A 247 -5.26 27.70 5.09
C ARG A 247 -3.79 27.29 4.97
N GLU A 248 -3.18 26.91 6.10
CA GLU A 248 -1.80 26.43 6.13
C GLU A 248 -1.66 25.14 5.33
N MET A 249 -2.62 24.21 5.48
CA MET A 249 -2.65 22.98 4.70
C MET A 249 -2.86 23.24 3.21
N ALA A 250 -3.79 24.14 2.86
CA ALA A 250 -4.00 24.56 1.46
C ALA A 250 -2.71 25.16 0.85
N SER A 251 -1.98 25.97 1.60
CA SER A 251 -0.70 26.54 1.17
C SER A 251 0.37 25.46 1.00
N LYS A 252 0.45 24.47 1.91
CA LYS A 252 1.36 23.33 1.76
C LYS A 252 1.09 22.53 0.49
N VAL A 253 -0.18 22.22 0.20
CA VAL A 253 -0.56 21.53 -1.04
C VAL A 253 -0.19 22.37 -2.26
N GLY A 254 -0.42 23.69 -2.22
CA GLY A 254 -0.01 24.61 -3.29
C GLY A 254 1.51 24.56 -3.57
N LYS A 255 2.34 24.62 -2.53
CA LYS A 255 3.80 24.50 -2.66
C LYS A 255 4.25 23.16 -3.25
N GLU A 256 3.52 22.08 -2.96
CA GLU A 256 3.80 20.78 -3.59
C GLU A 256 3.46 20.79 -5.08
N PHE A 257 2.42 21.51 -5.53
CA PHE A 257 2.15 21.70 -6.96
C PHE A 257 3.24 22.53 -7.65
N GLU A 258 3.77 23.57 -7.01
CA GLU A 258 4.83 24.42 -7.57
C GLU A 258 6.08 23.63 -7.97
N LYS A 259 6.37 22.51 -7.29
CA LYS A 259 7.48 21.60 -7.65
C LYS A 259 7.31 20.99 -9.04
N PHE A 260 6.08 20.86 -9.53
CA PHE A 260 5.75 20.31 -10.84
C PHE A 260 5.61 21.38 -11.93
N ASP A 261 5.60 22.68 -11.59
CA ASP A 261 5.39 23.77 -12.55
C ASP A 261 6.41 23.80 -13.69
N LYS A 262 7.66 23.38 -13.39
CA LYS A 262 8.74 23.26 -14.39
C LYS A 262 8.39 22.32 -15.54
N TYR A 263 7.55 21.31 -15.30
CA TYR A 263 7.22 20.25 -16.26
C TYR A 263 5.86 20.45 -16.92
N PHE A 264 5.00 21.28 -16.32
CA PHE A 264 3.63 21.53 -16.80
C PHE A 264 3.35 23.02 -17.02
N SER A 265 4.04 23.63 -17.99
CA SER A 265 4.02 25.08 -18.26
C SER A 265 2.66 25.67 -18.72
N GLY A 266 1.60 24.86 -18.81
CA GLY A 266 0.23 25.30 -19.10
C GLY A 266 -0.74 25.20 -17.92
N ILE A 267 -0.35 24.64 -16.77
CA ILE A 267 -1.26 24.43 -15.64
C ILE A 267 -1.24 25.64 -14.70
N ARG A 268 -2.42 26.19 -14.39
CA ARG A 268 -2.56 27.30 -13.43
C ARG A 268 -3.16 26.77 -12.14
N VAL A 269 -2.40 26.83 -11.06
CA VAL A 269 -2.84 26.46 -9.71
C VAL A 269 -3.11 27.72 -8.90
N LYS A 270 -4.25 27.78 -8.20
CA LYS A 270 -4.56 28.90 -7.29
C LYS A 270 -4.95 28.39 -5.91
N VAL A 271 -4.19 28.82 -4.91
CA VAL A 271 -4.57 28.69 -3.50
C VAL A 271 -5.40 29.89 -3.07
N LEU A 272 -6.57 29.64 -2.51
CA LEU A 272 -7.46 30.65 -1.92
C LEU A 272 -7.04 30.95 -0.48
N SER A 273 -6.25 32.00 -0.30
CA SER A 273 -5.97 32.59 1.02
C SER A 273 -7.04 33.61 1.45
N GLU A 274 -7.63 34.32 0.48
CA GLU A 274 -8.58 35.42 0.68
C GLU A 274 -9.73 35.39 -0.34
N HIS A 275 -10.75 36.24 -0.15
CA HIS A 275 -11.88 36.34 -1.07
C HIS A 275 -11.41 36.90 -2.42
N ILE A 276 -11.80 36.24 -3.52
CA ILE A 276 -11.54 36.78 -4.85
C ILE A 276 -12.47 38.00 -5.04
N PRO A 277 -11.97 39.15 -5.50
CA PRO A 277 -12.79 40.34 -5.76
C PRO A 277 -13.91 40.02 -6.78
N ASN A 278 -15.08 40.68 -6.66
CA ASN A 278 -16.22 40.47 -7.56
C ASN A 278 -15.89 40.70 -9.05
N LYS A 279 -16.65 40.06 -9.96
CA LYS A 279 -16.50 40.14 -11.44
C LYS A 279 -16.36 41.57 -11.99
N LYS A 280 -17.05 42.57 -11.41
CA LYS A 280 -16.92 43.99 -11.80
C LYS A 280 -15.53 44.59 -11.49
N LYS A 281 -14.91 44.20 -10.36
CA LYS A 281 -13.53 44.60 -9.99
C LYS A 281 -12.49 43.76 -10.75
N GLN A 282 -12.78 42.51 -11.08
CA GLN A 282 -11.92 41.67 -11.93
C GLN A 282 -11.78 42.21 -13.35
N LYS A 283 -12.86 42.69 -13.99
CA LYS A 283 -12.76 43.31 -15.33
C LYS A 283 -11.90 44.59 -15.35
N ARG A 284 -11.82 45.31 -14.23
CA ARG A 284 -10.94 46.49 -14.07
C ARG A 284 -9.49 46.10 -13.75
N ALA A 285 -9.28 45.00 -13.04
CA ALA A 285 -7.97 44.42 -12.84
C ALA A 285 -7.61 43.54 -14.05
N LYS A 286 -6.89 44.09 -15.03
CA LYS A 286 -6.49 43.49 -16.33
C LYS A 286 -5.82 42.08 -16.32
N LYS A 287 -5.90 41.28 -15.25
CA LYS A 287 -5.02 40.11 -15.04
C LYS A 287 -5.59 39.02 -14.10
N TYR A 288 -6.89 38.72 -14.15
CA TYR A 288 -7.41 37.52 -13.47
C TYR A 288 -7.65 36.40 -14.48
N SER A 289 -6.67 35.48 -14.60
CA SER A 289 -6.82 34.25 -15.35
C SER A 289 -7.46 33.18 -14.46
N VAL A 290 -8.45 32.47 -15.00
CA VAL A 290 -9.11 31.37 -14.27
C VAL A 290 -8.10 30.23 -14.10
N PRO A 291 -7.91 29.71 -12.87
CA PRO A 291 -7.01 28.59 -12.63
C PRO A 291 -7.62 27.26 -13.10
N HIS A 292 -6.78 26.32 -13.50
CA HIS A 292 -7.19 24.94 -13.82
C HIS A 292 -7.42 24.13 -12.54
N ILE A 293 -6.63 24.41 -11.50
CA ILE A 293 -6.68 23.76 -10.19
C ILE A 293 -6.94 24.81 -9.11
N LEU A 294 -8.03 24.66 -8.35
CA LEU A 294 -8.38 25.53 -7.24
C LEU A 294 -8.22 24.78 -5.91
N ILE A 295 -7.48 25.38 -4.97
CA ILE A 295 -7.21 24.80 -3.64
C ILE A 295 -7.71 25.78 -2.57
N GLY A 296 -8.47 25.31 -1.59
CA GLY A 296 -8.96 26.20 -0.53
C GLY A 296 -9.64 25.50 0.64
N THR A 297 -10.10 26.30 1.60
CA THR A 297 -10.91 25.79 2.72
C THR A 297 -12.39 25.74 2.35
N PRO A 298 -13.19 24.81 2.91
CA PRO A 298 -14.62 24.68 2.59
C PRO A 298 -15.39 25.99 2.73
N ALA A 299 -15.13 26.77 3.78
CA ALA A 299 -15.82 28.03 4.02
C ALA A 299 -15.57 29.08 2.92
N LEU A 300 -14.32 29.24 2.49
CA LEU A 300 -13.95 30.25 1.51
C LEU A 300 -14.42 29.84 0.11
N VAL A 301 -14.21 28.57 -0.26
CA VAL A 301 -14.68 28.04 -1.54
C VAL A 301 -16.20 28.16 -1.64
N GLN A 302 -16.95 27.76 -0.61
CA GLN A 302 -18.41 27.87 -0.63
C GLN A 302 -18.89 29.31 -0.79
N SER A 303 -18.26 30.28 -0.11
CA SER A 303 -18.56 31.70 -0.26
C SER A 303 -18.35 32.19 -1.71
N GLN A 304 -17.26 31.76 -2.35
CA GLN A 304 -16.92 32.13 -3.73
C GLN A 304 -17.82 31.47 -4.78
N VAL A 305 -18.27 30.24 -4.52
CA VAL A 305 -19.25 29.54 -5.37
C VAL A 305 -20.63 30.20 -5.23
N LYS A 306 -21.09 30.48 -4.00
CA LYS A 306 -22.39 31.13 -3.75
C LYS A 306 -22.48 32.55 -4.33
N SER A 307 -21.38 33.29 -4.32
CA SER A 307 -21.30 34.63 -4.93
C SER A 307 -21.17 34.59 -6.47
N GLY A 308 -21.04 33.40 -7.07
CA GLY A 308 -20.90 33.20 -8.51
C GLY A 308 -19.55 33.68 -9.06
N VAL A 309 -18.57 33.95 -8.19
CA VAL A 309 -17.21 34.36 -8.57
C VAL A 309 -16.41 33.15 -9.08
N VAL A 310 -16.62 31.99 -8.47
CA VAL A 310 -15.99 30.72 -8.84
C VAL A 310 -17.06 29.78 -9.39
N THR A 311 -16.87 29.28 -10.60
CA THR A 311 -17.75 28.28 -11.25
C THR A 311 -17.12 26.91 -11.15
N VAL A 312 -17.86 25.92 -10.64
CA VAL A 312 -17.38 24.54 -10.42
C VAL A 312 -18.09 23.50 -11.30
N GLU A 313 -18.86 23.96 -12.29
CA GLU A 313 -19.66 23.13 -13.21
C GLU A 313 -18.84 22.28 -14.18
N LYS A 314 -17.52 22.52 -14.25
CA LYS A 314 -16.57 21.81 -15.13
C LYS A 314 -15.56 20.97 -14.35
N VAL A 315 -15.72 20.89 -13.02
CA VAL A 315 -14.82 20.13 -12.17
C VAL A 315 -14.94 18.64 -12.52
N LYS A 316 -13.82 18.05 -12.95
CA LYS A 316 -13.68 16.61 -13.22
C LYS A 316 -13.15 15.85 -12.00
N HIS A 317 -12.31 16.52 -11.19
CA HIS A 317 -11.71 15.91 -9.99
C HIS A 317 -12.03 16.75 -8.75
N PHE A 318 -12.69 16.14 -7.77
CA PHE A 318 -13.00 16.74 -6.48
C PHE A 318 -12.25 16.00 -5.36
N VAL A 319 -11.40 16.72 -4.64
CA VAL A 319 -10.49 16.14 -3.65
C VAL A 319 -10.74 16.75 -2.28
N ILE A 320 -10.81 15.91 -1.25
CA ILE A 320 -10.79 16.34 0.16
C ILE A 320 -9.53 15.78 0.82
N ASP A 321 -8.59 16.65 1.16
CA ASP A 321 -7.39 16.30 1.91
C ASP A 321 -7.58 16.53 3.41
N HIS A 322 -7.00 15.65 4.23
CA HIS A 322 -7.23 15.59 5.68
C HIS A 322 -8.73 15.55 6.02
N CYS A 323 -9.45 14.61 5.38
CA CYS A 323 -10.90 14.55 5.43
C CYS A 323 -11.45 14.25 6.84
N ASP A 324 -10.65 13.72 7.75
CA ASP A 324 -11.00 13.53 9.16
C ASP A 324 -11.48 14.82 9.83
N ARG A 325 -10.80 15.94 9.58
CA ARG A 325 -11.16 17.24 10.17
C ARG A 325 -12.36 17.89 9.49
N ILE A 326 -12.58 17.61 8.21
CA ILE A 326 -13.68 18.21 7.42
C ILE A 326 -14.95 17.40 7.62
N VAL A 327 -14.88 16.09 7.45
CA VAL A 327 -16.04 15.18 7.56
C VAL A 327 -16.41 14.93 9.02
N GLY A 328 -15.45 15.02 9.96
CA GLY A 328 -15.72 14.95 11.39
C GLY A 328 -16.52 16.14 11.94
N ASP A 329 -16.48 17.31 11.30
CA ASP A 329 -17.19 18.52 11.72
C ASP A 329 -18.48 18.73 10.92
N PHE A 330 -19.63 18.69 11.59
CA PHE A 330 -20.94 18.95 10.98
C PHE A 330 -21.01 20.28 10.23
N LYS A 331 -20.43 21.37 10.77
CA LYS A 331 -20.45 22.69 10.11
C LYS A 331 -19.64 22.69 8.83
N GLN A 332 -18.55 21.91 8.76
CA GLN A 332 -17.76 21.78 7.55
C GLN A 332 -18.47 20.90 6.51
N ARG A 333 -19.13 19.81 6.94
CA ARG A 333 -19.97 18.98 6.06
C ARG A 333 -21.04 19.79 5.33
N CYS A 334 -21.81 20.62 6.03
CA CYS A 334 -22.81 21.48 5.39
C CYS A 334 -22.19 22.47 4.37
N LYS A 335 -20.94 22.89 4.60
CA LYS A 335 -20.23 23.76 3.65
C LYS A 335 -19.85 22.99 2.38
N VAL A 336 -19.33 21.77 2.55
CA VAL A 336 -18.98 20.86 1.46
C VAL A 336 -20.22 20.49 0.64
N ASP A 337 -21.33 20.13 1.29
CA ASP A 337 -22.60 19.82 0.60
C ASP A 337 -23.07 21.00 -0.26
N GLY A 338 -22.91 22.23 0.22
CA GLY A 338 -23.26 23.41 -0.57
C GLY A 338 -22.34 23.70 -1.75
N ILE A 339 -21.14 23.11 -1.80
CA ILE A 339 -20.23 23.17 -2.96
C ILE A 339 -20.58 22.04 -3.95
N VAL A 340 -20.76 20.82 -3.43
CA VAL A 340 -20.92 19.59 -4.21
C VAL A 340 -22.19 19.59 -5.05
N LYS A 341 -23.23 20.29 -4.60
CA LYS A 341 -24.46 20.52 -5.38
C LYS A 341 -24.22 21.17 -6.75
N SER A 342 -23.13 21.94 -6.90
CA SER A 342 -22.76 22.60 -8.16
C SER A 342 -21.72 21.80 -8.97
N ILE A 343 -21.26 20.64 -8.47
CA ILE A 343 -20.24 19.80 -9.13
C ILE A 343 -20.92 18.71 -9.98
N PRO A 344 -20.46 18.46 -11.23
CA PRO A 344 -21.03 17.43 -12.11
C PRO A 344 -21.09 16.03 -11.53
N ASN A 345 -22.15 15.26 -11.83
CA ASN A 345 -22.37 13.90 -11.32
C ASN A 345 -21.33 12.86 -11.75
N ASN A 346 -20.59 13.12 -12.83
CA ASN A 346 -19.53 12.27 -13.35
C ASN A 346 -18.13 12.63 -12.82
N SER A 347 -18.00 13.65 -11.96
CA SER A 347 -16.70 13.99 -11.37
C SER A 347 -16.19 12.87 -10.46
N GLN A 348 -14.90 12.58 -10.57
CA GLN A 348 -14.18 11.68 -9.67
C GLN A 348 -14.02 12.33 -8.29
N MET A 349 -14.40 11.62 -7.24
CA MET A 349 -14.23 12.04 -5.84
C MET A 349 -13.11 11.28 -5.17
N MET A 350 -12.16 11.99 -4.56
CA MET A 350 -11.03 11.41 -3.85
C MET A 350 -10.93 12.00 -2.44
N MET A 351 -10.83 11.15 -1.42
CA MET A 351 -10.63 11.59 -0.03
C MET A 351 -9.35 11.01 0.55
N PHE A 352 -8.61 11.82 1.31
CA PHE A 352 -7.37 11.43 1.95
C PHE A 352 -7.42 11.70 3.45
N THR A 353 -7.01 10.73 4.25
CA THR A 353 -6.90 10.89 5.70
C THR A 353 -5.78 10.02 6.28
N SER A 354 -5.24 10.42 7.42
CA SER A 354 -4.39 9.56 8.25
C SER A 354 -5.16 8.72 9.25
N ILE A 355 -6.38 9.13 9.59
CA ILE A 355 -7.21 8.50 10.62
C ILE A 355 -8.58 8.22 10.01
N LEU A 356 -8.97 6.95 9.94
CA LEU A 356 -10.28 6.55 9.42
C LEU A 356 -11.01 5.66 10.44
N THR A 357 -11.69 6.30 11.40
CA THR A 357 -12.54 5.58 12.37
C THR A 357 -13.76 4.98 11.67
N LYS A 358 -14.41 3.97 12.30
CA LYS A 358 -15.60 3.31 11.72
C LYS A 358 -16.74 4.29 11.41
N HIS A 359 -16.94 5.30 12.25
CA HIS A 359 -17.95 6.34 12.03
C HIS A 359 -17.57 7.26 10.85
N LEU A 360 -16.31 7.70 10.80
CA LEU A 360 -15.80 8.54 9.72
C LEU A 360 -15.88 7.82 8.37
N ARG A 361 -15.50 6.54 8.33
CA ARG A 361 -15.60 5.69 7.12
C ARG A 361 -17.01 5.68 6.55
N ARG A 362 -18.03 5.46 7.39
CA ARG A 362 -19.44 5.48 6.96
C ARG A 362 -19.84 6.81 6.34
N ASN A 363 -19.43 7.93 6.94
CA ASN A 363 -19.74 9.26 6.40
C ASN A 363 -19.02 9.52 5.06
N CYS A 364 -17.76 9.09 4.92
CA CYS A 364 -17.03 9.19 3.66
C CYS A 364 -17.62 8.32 2.54
N GLU A 365 -17.98 7.07 2.86
CA GLU A 365 -18.63 6.14 1.93
C GLU A 365 -19.99 6.66 1.48
N LYS A 366 -20.80 7.15 2.43
CA LYS A 366 -22.08 7.81 2.14
C LYS A 366 -21.87 8.97 1.18
N PHE A 367 -20.92 9.86 1.46
CA PHE A 367 -20.65 11.01 0.58
C PHE A 367 -20.18 10.59 -0.83
N ILE A 368 -19.34 9.57 -0.95
CA ILE A 368 -18.87 9.10 -2.26
C ILE A 368 -20.01 8.52 -3.11
N ASN A 369 -20.98 7.86 -2.47
CA ASN A 369 -22.10 7.22 -3.15
C ASN A 369 -23.26 8.19 -3.40
N GLU A 370 -23.61 9.01 -2.41
CA GLU A 370 -24.80 9.87 -2.41
C GLU A 370 -24.48 11.34 -2.71
N ARG A 371 -23.20 11.72 -2.78
CA ARG A 371 -22.71 13.09 -3.01
C ARG A 371 -23.27 14.11 -2.01
N SER A 372 -23.58 13.64 -0.80
CA SER A 372 -24.05 14.42 0.33
C SER A 372 -23.69 13.70 1.63
N PHE A 373 -23.46 14.47 2.70
CA PHE A 373 -23.16 13.92 4.02
C PHE A 373 -24.37 13.48 4.83
#